data_AF-A0AAD6C5L8-F1
#
_entry.id   AF-A0AAD6C5L8-F1
#
_cell.length_a   1.000
_cell.length_b   1.000
_cell.length_c   1.000
_cell.angle_alpha   90.00
_cell.angle_beta   90.00
_cell.angle_gamma   90.00
#
_symmetry.space_group_name_H-M   'P 1'
#
loop_
_entity.id
_entity.type
_entity.pdbx_description
1 polymer ?
#
loop_
_entity_poly.entity_id
_entity_poly.type
_entity_poly.pdbx_seq_one_letter_code
_entity_poly.pdbx_strand_id
1 'polypeptide(L)'
;MSPPSSWFTEGHMCQAIQVGNVISLSHPKPSKWRILEVLREHDYQKYETAKDPSYASVQLSSEALEDFQHAHTPPLLGYLEDQQDRFGPVPGGFITYYAWEAMPGIRLGDYTGKATRFWTLDKKEREEIRVAFRQIYLEITSMGIWPDSAAATNLVWNSETKSLTWVGFWNCRAAQPQPWKDWRLALFDFVKSPDNSWTDPDWNGDTSKWEY
;
A
#
# COMPACT_ATOMS: atom_id res chain seq x y z
N MET A 1 -27.39 12.15 14.76
CA MET A 1 -26.62 11.04 15.34
C MET A 1 -25.32 10.96 14.55
N SER A 2 -24.18 11.26 15.17
CA SER A 2 -22.88 11.06 14.53
C SER A 2 -22.63 9.55 14.37
N PRO A 3 -22.02 9.08 13.27
CA PRO A 3 -21.64 7.67 13.17
C PRO A 3 -20.65 7.35 14.31
N PRO A 4 -20.67 6.11 14.85
CA PRO A 4 -19.74 5.73 15.90
C PRO A 4 -18.30 5.93 15.41
N SER A 5 -17.44 6.46 16.27
CA SER A 5 -16.00 6.28 16.13
C SER A 5 -15.73 4.77 15.97
N SER A 6 -15.04 4.39 14.91
CA SER A 6 -14.62 3.02 14.56
C SER A 6 -14.71 2.01 15.72
N TRP A 7 -15.54 0.97 15.57
CA TRP A 7 -15.66 -0.15 16.53
C TRP A 7 -14.33 -0.89 16.77
N PHE A 8 -13.29 -0.61 15.98
CA PHE A 8 -12.00 -1.25 16.10
C PHE A 8 -11.09 -0.62 17.16
N THR A 9 -11.46 0.52 17.77
CA THR A 9 -10.66 1.15 18.84
C THR A 9 -10.80 0.46 20.21
N GLU A 10 -11.69 -0.52 20.33
CA GLU A 10 -12.09 -1.09 21.63
C GLU A 10 -11.41 -2.42 21.99
N GLY A 11 -10.56 -2.99 21.12
CA GLY A 11 -9.83 -4.23 21.39
C GLY A 11 -8.53 -4.05 22.19
N HIS A 12 -8.17 -5.01 23.05
CA HIS A 12 -6.96 -4.99 23.90
C HIS A 12 -5.67 -4.70 23.13
N MET A 13 -5.57 -5.14 21.88
CA MET A 13 -4.40 -4.89 21.03
C MET A 13 -4.39 -3.51 20.36
N CYS A 14 -5.54 -2.89 20.06
CA CYS A 14 -5.57 -1.48 19.65
C CYS A 14 -5.17 -0.56 20.81
N GLN A 15 -5.48 -0.95 22.04
CA GLN A 15 -4.90 -0.30 23.23
C GLN A 15 -3.39 -0.57 23.36
N ALA A 16 -2.90 -1.72 22.88
CA ALA A 16 -1.47 -2.03 22.85
C ALA A 16 -0.72 -1.25 21.75
N ILE A 17 -1.37 -0.95 20.62
CA ILE A 17 -0.79 -0.16 19.51
C ILE A 17 -0.93 1.34 19.83
N GLN A 18 -0.21 1.78 20.86
CA GLN A 18 -0.15 3.19 21.24
C GLN A 18 1.31 3.64 21.32
N VAL A 19 1.54 4.92 21.01
CA VAL A 19 2.86 5.53 21.11
C VAL A 19 3.42 5.33 22.52
N GLY A 20 4.66 4.84 22.60
CA GLY A 20 5.36 4.53 23.85
C GLY A 20 5.27 3.06 24.28
N ASN A 21 4.25 2.32 23.82
CA ASN A 21 4.10 0.91 24.15
C ASN A 21 5.14 0.05 23.42
N VAL A 22 5.40 -1.13 24.00
CA VAL A 22 6.28 -2.14 23.42
C VAL A 22 5.43 -3.32 22.96
N ILE A 23 5.50 -3.63 21.67
CA ILE A 23 4.89 -4.82 21.08
C ILE A 23 5.93 -5.93 20.96
N SER A 24 5.47 -7.18 20.99
CA SER A 24 6.29 -8.37 20.74
C SER A 24 5.81 -9.06 19.47
N LEU A 25 6.71 -9.32 18.53
CA LEU A 25 6.44 -10.14 17.35
C LEU A 25 6.96 -11.54 17.62
N SER A 26 6.24 -12.56 17.16
CA SER A 26 6.57 -13.96 17.44
C SER A 26 7.38 -14.61 16.31
N HIS A 27 7.17 -14.16 15.08
CA HIS A 27 7.78 -14.72 13.87
C HIS A 27 8.44 -13.64 13.02
N PRO A 28 9.45 -13.96 12.19
CA PRO A 28 10.11 -15.28 12.07
C PRO A 28 11.02 -15.59 13.26
N LYS A 29 11.40 -14.58 14.04
CA LYS A 29 12.08 -14.72 15.33
C LYS A 29 11.47 -13.76 16.34
N PRO A 30 11.41 -14.14 17.63
CA PRO A 30 10.91 -13.25 18.67
C PRO A 30 11.65 -11.91 18.68
N SER A 31 10.92 -10.80 18.62
CA SER A 31 11.49 -9.45 18.67
C SER A 31 10.56 -8.50 19.44
N LYS A 32 11.13 -7.42 19.96
CA LYS A 32 10.40 -6.40 20.73
C LYS A 32 10.63 -5.03 20.12
N TRP A 33 9.55 -4.29 19.91
CA TRP A 33 9.57 -3.00 19.22
C TRP A 33 8.80 -1.98 20.03
N ARG A 34 9.36 -0.78 20.16
CA ARG A 34 8.67 0.36 20.77
C ARG A 34 7.96 1.15 19.68
N ILE A 35 6.69 1.46 19.88
CA ILE A 35 5.92 2.29 18.96
C ILE A 35 6.33 3.74 19.19
N LEU A 36 6.94 4.36 18.18
CA LEU A 36 7.34 5.76 18.22
C LEU A 36 6.22 6.67 17.69
N GLU A 37 5.50 6.20 16.68
CA GLU A 37 4.39 6.90 16.06
C GLU A 37 3.42 5.90 15.45
N VAL A 38 2.16 6.30 15.33
CA VAL A 38 1.13 5.56 14.59
C VAL A 38 0.87 6.32 13.29
N LEU A 39 1.37 5.77 12.17
CA LEU A 39 1.30 6.43 10.86
C LEU A 39 -0.10 6.35 10.23
N ARG A 40 -0.80 5.23 10.44
CA ARG A 40 -2.15 4.97 9.93
C ARG A 40 -2.72 3.73 10.65
N GLU A 41 -4.01 3.79 10.95
CA GLU A 41 -4.82 2.63 11.34
C GLU A 41 -5.95 2.49 10.33
N HIS A 42 -6.30 1.25 10.00
CA HIS A 42 -7.47 0.96 9.18
C HIS A 42 -7.78 -0.53 9.29
N ASP A 43 -9.05 -0.82 9.18
CA ASP A 43 -9.60 -2.11 9.53
C ASP A 43 -10.31 -2.73 8.35
N TYR A 44 -10.08 -4.02 8.14
CA TYR A 44 -10.65 -4.75 7.02
C TYR A 44 -11.09 -6.14 7.47
N GLN A 45 -12.35 -6.50 7.15
CA GLN A 45 -12.91 -7.81 7.44
C GLN A 45 -13.10 -8.60 6.15
N LYS A 46 -12.64 -9.86 6.12
CA LYS A 46 -12.95 -10.82 5.06
C LYS A 46 -13.77 -11.97 5.61
N TYR A 47 -14.67 -12.48 4.77
CA TYR A 47 -15.34 -13.76 5.01
C TYR A 47 -14.47 -14.91 4.52
N GLU A 48 -14.65 -16.10 5.10
CA GLU A 48 -13.91 -17.32 4.76
C GLU A 48 -13.98 -17.67 3.25
N THR A 49 -15.06 -17.28 2.57
CA THR A 49 -15.26 -17.53 1.14
C THR A 49 -14.60 -16.49 0.22
N ALA A 50 -13.89 -15.50 0.75
CA ALA A 50 -13.22 -14.49 -0.06
C ALA A 50 -12.09 -15.12 -0.88
N LYS A 51 -12.15 -14.96 -2.20
CA LYS A 51 -11.17 -15.56 -3.12
C LYS A 51 -9.92 -14.71 -3.33
N ASP A 52 -10.00 -13.41 -3.07
CA ASP A 52 -8.88 -12.50 -3.26
C ASP A 52 -7.94 -12.59 -2.05
N PRO A 53 -6.65 -12.91 -2.24
CA PRO A 53 -5.72 -12.99 -1.12
C PRO A 53 -5.47 -11.59 -0.54
N SER A 54 -5.21 -11.53 0.78
CA SER A 54 -4.61 -10.31 1.34
C SER A 54 -3.17 -10.21 0.85
N TYR A 55 -2.64 -9.00 0.75
CA TYR A 55 -1.23 -8.85 0.39
C TYR A 55 -0.31 -9.52 1.42
N ALA A 56 -0.63 -9.43 2.71
CA ALA A 56 0.11 -10.13 3.75
C ALA A 56 0.11 -11.65 3.51
N SER A 57 -1.01 -12.23 3.07
CA SER A 57 -1.04 -13.66 2.69
C SER A 57 -0.20 -13.96 1.45
N VAL A 58 -0.21 -13.10 0.43
CA VAL A 58 0.67 -13.24 -0.75
C VAL A 58 2.15 -13.14 -0.35
N GLN A 59 2.47 -12.22 0.57
CA GLN A 59 3.82 -12.00 1.06
C GLN A 59 4.33 -13.18 1.89
N LEU A 60 3.47 -13.78 2.71
CA LEU A 60 3.81 -14.95 3.53
C LEU A 60 3.83 -16.27 2.74
N SER A 61 3.04 -16.42 1.68
CA SER A 61 2.84 -17.71 1.01
C SER A 61 3.76 -17.98 -0.17
N SER A 62 4.54 -16.98 -0.62
CA SER A 62 5.23 -17.04 -1.90
C SER A 62 6.74 -16.82 -1.79
N GLU A 63 7.51 -17.91 -1.79
CA GLU A 63 8.96 -17.90 -2.05
C GLU A 63 9.29 -17.28 -3.43
N ALA A 64 8.37 -17.37 -4.40
CA ALA A 64 8.54 -16.84 -5.76
C ALA A 64 8.46 -15.30 -5.87
N LEU A 65 8.27 -14.59 -4.75
CA LEU A 65 8.15 -13.13 -4.71
C LEU A 65 9.30 -12.44 -3.98
N GLU A 66 10.31 -13.18 -3.50
CA GLU A 66 11.39 -12.63 -2.67
C GLU A 66 12.12 -11.45 -3.36
N ASP A 67 12.44 -11.56 -4.65
CA ASP A 67 13.18 -10.52 -5.38
C ASP A 67 12.38 -9.20 -5.52
N PHE A 68 11.10 -9.29 -5.88
CA PHE A 68 10.25 -8.09 -5.97
C PHE A 68 9.94 -7.52 -4.58
N GLN A 69 9.72 -8.40 -3.60
CA GLN A 69 9.46 -7.99 -2.22
C GLN A 69 10.63 -7.17 -1.67
N HIS A 70 11.86 -7.61 -1.94
CA HIS A 70 13.07 -6.92 -1.51
C HIS A 70 13.29 -5.58 -2.23
N ALA A 71 12.88 -5.48 -3.50
CA ALA A 71 13.16 -4.30 -4.31
C ALA A 71 12.10 -3.18 -4.17
N HIS A 72 10.81 -3.53 -4.10
CA HIS A 72 9.73 -2.56 -4.33
C HIS A 72 8.68 -2.50 -3.25
N THR A 73 8.84 -3.27 -2.17
CA THR A 73 7.89 -3.30 -1.04
C THR A 73 8.63 -3.29 0.29
N PRO A 74 8.01 -2.82 1.38
CA PRO A 74 8.62 -2.87 2.69
C PRO A 74 9.02 -4.30 3.11
N PRO A 75 10.24 -4.51 3.59
CA PRO A 75 10.61 -5.75 4.27
C PRO A 75 9.67 -6.05 5.43
N LEU A 76 9.21 -7.31 5.52
CA LEU A 76 8.44 -7.77 6.68
C LEU A 76 9.40 -7.98 7.86
N LEU A 77 9.21 -7.22 8.93
CA LEU A 77 9.98 -7.36 10.18
C LEU A 77 9.52 -8.55 11.00
N GLY A 78 8.21 -8.81 10.98
CA GLY A 78 7.62 -9.95 11.66
C GLY A 78 6.11 -9.86 11.82
N TYR A 79 5.54 -10.88 12.45
CA TYR A 79 4.10 -10.94 12.74
C TYR A 79 3.78 -11.57 14.10
N LEU A 80 2.56 -11.32 14.57
CA LEU A 80 1.97 -11.88 15.78
C LEU A 80 0.57 -12.38 15.45
N GLU A 81 0.28 -13.63 15.81
CA GLU A 81 -1.07 -14.17 15.81
C GLU A 81 -1.63 -14.12 17.23
N ASP A 82 -2.90 -13.75 17.36
CA ASP A 82 -3.58 -13.64 18.64
C ASP A 82 -5.07 -14.01 18.49
N GLN A 83 -5.75 -14.14 19.63
CA GLN A 83 -7.19 -14.34 19.70
C GLN A 83 -7.87 -13.04 20.14
N GLN A 84 -8.93 -12.66 19.45
CA GLN A 84 -9.71 -11.48 19.76
C GLN A 84 -10.51 -11.66 21.05
N ASP A 85 -10.50 -10.65 21.90
CA ASP A 85 -11.28 -10.62 23.14
C ASP A 85 -12.80 -10.46 22.85
N ARG A 86 -13.60 -10.45 23.91
CA ARG A 86 -15.07 -10.33 23.80
C ARG A 86 -15.58 -9.00 23.23
N PHE A 87 -14.72 -7.99 23.14
CA PHE A 87 -14.99 -6.66 22.60
C PHE A 87 -14.42 -6.48 21.19
N GLY A 88 -13.63 -7.43 20.69
CA GLY A 88 -13.13 -7.42 19.31
C GLY A 88 -14.26 -7.57 18.27
N PRO A 89 -14.01 -7.18 17.01
CA PRO A 89 -14.99 -7.26 15.92
C PRO A 89 -15.46 -8.69 15.65
N VAL A 90 -14.63 -9.69 15.97
CA VAL A 90 -14.99 -11.11 15.95
C VAL A 90 -14.67 -11.71 17.32
N PRO A 91 -15.59 -11.65 18.30
CA PRO A 91 -15.33 -12.18 19.64
C PRO A 91 -14.87 -13.64 19.64
N GLY A 92 -13.69 -13.92 20.20
CA GLY A 92 -13.08 -15.26 20.19
C GLY A 92 -12.52 -15.71 18.85
N GLY A 93 -12.59 -14.87 17.80
CA GLY A 93 -11.97 -15.10 16.51
C GLY A 93 -10.47 -14.85 16.53
N PHE A 94 -9.81 -15.08 15.40
CA PHE A 94 -8.36 -14.87 15.24
C PHE A 94 -8.04 -13.48 14.72
N ILE A 95 -6.84 -12.99 15.03
CA ILE A 95 -6.28 -11.75 14.49
C ILE A 95 -4.78 -11.93 14.27
N THR A 96 -4.27 -11.35 13.18
CA THR A 96 -2.83 -11.38 12.85
C THR A 96 -2.33 -9.95 12.63
N TYR A 97 -1.29 -9.57 13.38
CA TYR A 97 -0.59 -8.29 13.25
C TYR A 97 0.66 -8.48 12.44
N TYR A 98 0.89 -7.57 11.49
CA TYR A 98 2.09 -7.55 10.65
C TYR A 98 2.84 -6.25 10.89
N ALA A 99 4.17 -6.35 11.01
CA ALA A 99 5.05 -5.21 11.10
C ALA A 99 6.00 -5.20 9.89
N TRP A 100 6.02 -4.08 9.19
CA TRP A 100 6.91 -3.84 8.07
C TRP A 100 7.88 -2.72 8.38
N GLU A 101 9.01 -2.72 7.68
CA GLU A 101 10.00 -1.64 7.77
C GLU A 101 9.40 -0.32 7.28
N ALA A 102 9.65 0.76 8.04
CA ALA A 102 9.26 2.09 7.63
C ALA A 102 10.21 2.57 6.52
N MET A 103 9.70 2.73 5.31
CA MET A 103 10.52 3.13 4.17
C MET A 103 10.95 4.59 4.28
N PRO A 104 12.25 4.90 4.08
CA PRO A 104 12.72 6.28 3.99
C PRO A 104 12.13 6.98 2.76
N GLY A 105 11.92 8.29 2.89
CA GLY A 105 11.45 9.13 1.78
C GLY A 105 10.10 9.78 2.06
N ILE A 106 9.46 10.25 0.99
CA ILE A 106 8.20 10.99 1.04
C ILE A 106 7.07 10.21 0.37
N ARG A 107 5.90 10.17 1.03
CA ARG A 107 4.69 9.65 0.41
C ARG A 107 4.19 10.63 -0.64
N LEU A 108 3.92 10.14 -1.85
CA LEU A 108 3.61 10.98 -3.01
C LEU A 108 2.20 11.56 -2.99
N GLY A 109 1.25 10.86 -2.35
CA GLY A 109 -0.14 11.31 -2.25
C GLY A 109 -0.67 11.54 -0.83
N ASP A 110 -1.81 12.21 -0.75
CA ASP A 110 -2.53 12.47 0.50
C ASP A 110 -3.59 11.39 0.80
N TYR A 111 -4.46 11.66 1.78
CA TYR A 111 -5.51 10.73 2.21
C TYR A 111 -6.63 10.54 1.16
N THR A 112 -6.74 11.42 0.17
CA THR A 112 -7.71 11.30 -0.94
C THR A 112 -7.19 10.44 -2.09
N GLY A 113 -5.91 10.05 -2.05
CA GLY A 113 -5.23 9.32 -3.11
C GLY A 113 -4.60 10.22 -4.18
N LYS A 114 -4.81 11.53 -4.13
CA LYS A 114 -4.21 12.52 -5.05
C LYS A 114 -2.74 12.73 -4.77
N ALA A 115 -1.94 12.98 -5.81
CA ALA A 115 -0.48 13.06 -5.76
C ALA A 115 -0.01 14.46 -5.31
N THR A 116 -0.59 14.99 -4.23
CA THR A 116 -0.36 16.37 -3.80
C THR A 116 1.09 16.65 -3.42
N ARG A 117 1.83 15.67 -2.89
CA ARG A 117 3.27 15.83 -2.61
C ARG A 117 4.11 15.73 -3.87
N PHE A 118 3.78 14.84 -4.80
CA PHE A 118 4.44 14.72 -6.10
C PHE A 118 4.51 16.07 -6.83
N TRP A 119 3.40 16.82 -6.89
CA TRP A 119 3.36 18.13 -7.58
C TRP A 119 4.15 19.25 -6.90
N THR A 120 4.63 19.05 -5.67
CA THR A 120 5.53 20.01 -5.01
C THR A 120 6.99 19.83 -5.40
N LEU A 121 7.33 18.71 -6.06
CA LEU A 121 8.69 18.39 -6.47
C LEU A 121 9.04 19.08 -7.80
N ASP A 122 10.34 19.27 -8.03
CA ASP A 122 10.81 19.86 -9.27
C ASP A 122 10.51 18.95 -10.49
N LYS A 123 10.57 19.54 -11.69
CA LYS A 123 10.22 18.81 -12.91
C LYS A 123 11.12 17.59 -13.15
N LYS A 124 12.40 17.66 -12.81
CA LYS A 124 13.35 16.57 -13.03
C LYS A 124 13.01 15.40 -12.11
N GLU A 125 12.75 15.68 -10.84
CA GLU A 125 12.40 14.64 -9.87
C GLU A 125 11.04 14.00 -10.18
N ARG A 126 10.05 14.78 -10.63
CA ARG A 126 8.76 14.24 -11.11
C ARG A 126 8.94 13.29 -12.29
N GLU A 127 9.89 13.56 -13.19
CA GLU A 127 10.19 12.67 -14.31
C GLU A 127 10.86 11.37 -13.86
N GLU A 128 11.82 11.46 -12.93
CA GLU A 128 12.45 10.28 -12.32
C GLU A 128 11.40 9.35 -11.65
N ILE A 129 10.43 9.94 -10.95
CA ILE A 129 9.32 9.20 -10.35
C ILE A 129 8.46 8.50 -11.40
N ARG A 130 8.14 9.14 -12.53
CA ARG A 130 7.35 8.51 -13.60
C ARG A 130 8.06 7.30 -14.20
N VAL A 131 9.37 7.41 -14.41
CA VAL A 131 10.21 6.31 -14.89
C VAL A 131 10.19 5.16 -13.89
N ALA A 132 10.42 5.44 -12.60
CA ALA A 132 10.38 4.44 -11.54
C ALA A 132 9.00 3.78 -11.39
N PHE A 133 7.93 4.58 -11.48
CA PHE A 133 6.56 4.07 -11.41
C PHE A 133 6.21 3.14 -12.58
N ARG A 134 6.63 3.49 -13.81
CA ARG A 134 6.46 2.61 -14.96
C ARG A 134 7.16 1.26 -14.75
N GLN A 135 8.37 1.28 -14.18
CA GLN A 135 9.12 0.06 -13.89
C GLN A 135 8.37 -0.82 -12.87
N ILE A 136 7.99 -0.26 -11.72
CA ILE A 136 7.23 -0.98 -10.68
C ILE A 136 5.91 -1.52 -11.21
N TYR A 137 5.22 -0.76 -12.06
CA TYR A 137 3.98 -1.20 -12.69
C TYR A 137 4.17 -2.47 -13.55
N LEU A 138 5.22 -2.50 -14.36
CA LEU A 138 5.50 -3.65 -15.23
C LEU A 138 5.88 -4.87 -14.40
N GLU A 139 6.66 -4.69 -13.34
CA GLU A 139 7.05 -5.76 -12.43
C GLU A 139 5.86 -6.29 -11.63
N ILE A 140 5.00 -5.43 -11.07
CA ILE A 140 3.87 -5.91 -10.27
C ILE A 140 2.86 -6.71 -11.08
N THR A 141 2.62 -6.29 -12.32
CA THR A 141 1.69 -6.99 -13.21
C THR A 141 2.30 -8.25 -13.83
N SER A 142 3.63 -8.34 -13.99
CA SER A 142 4.28 -9.57 -14.45
C SER A 142 4.18 -10.71 -13.43
N MET A 143 4.07 -10.37 -12.14
CA MET A 143 3.79 -11.33 -11.07
C MET A 143 2.32 -11.74 -10.98
N GLY A 144 1.46 -11.19 -11.84
CA GLY A 144 0.04 -11.56 -11.88
C GLY A 144 -0.81 -10.94 -10.77
N ILE A 145 -0.34 -9.89 -10.10
CA ILE A 145 -1.07 -9.23 -9.00
C ILE A 145 -1.26 -7.73 -9.26
N TRP A 146 -2.35 -7.17 -8.72
CA TRP A 146 -2.60 -5.72 -8.70
C TRP A 146 -3.24 -5.29 -7.38
N PRO A 147 -2.81 -4.17 -6.77
CA PRO A 147 -3.40 -3.69 -5.51
C PRO A 147 -4.78 -3.05 -5.73
N ASP A 148 -5.78 -3.39 -4.92
CA ASP A 148 -7.14 -2.87 -5.12
C ASP A 148 -7.28 -1.37 -4.83
N SER A 149 -6.53 -0.84 -3.86
CA SER A 149 -6.54 0.58 -3.50
C SER A 149 -5.32 1.32 -4.04
N ALA A 150 -4.85 0.93 -5.24
CA ALA A 150 -3.69 1.50 -5.90
C ALA A 150 -3.84 3.02 -6.16
N ALA A 151 -3.08 3.85 -5.44
CA ALA A 151 -3.04 5.30 -5.61
C ALA A 151 -1.67 5.89 -5.21
N ALA A 152 -1.44 7.19 -5.46
CA ALA A 152 -0.19 7.86 -5.09
C ALA A 152 0.09 7.86 -3.58
N THR A 153 -0.95 7.73 -2.74
CA THR A 153 -0.81 7.57 -1.27
C THR A 153 -0.10 6.28 -0.87
N ASN A 154 -0.03 5.30 -1.78
CA ASN A 154 0.64 4.02 -1.56
C ASN A 154 2.07 4.01 -2.11
N LEU A 155 2.60 5.15 -2.55
CA LEU A 155 3.94 5.24 -3.11
C LEU A 155 4.81 6.14 -2.25
N VAL A 156 5.98 5.63 -1.86
CA VAL A 156 7.02 6.35 -1.13
C VAL A 156 8.21 6.54 -2.06
N TRP A 157 8.60 7.78 -2.28
CA TRP A 157 9.77 8.15 -3.09
C TRP A 157 10.96 8.48 -2.19
N ASN A 158 12.07 7.79 -2.41
CA ASN A 158 13.35 8.12 -1.80
C ASN A 158 14.23 8.84 -2.83
N SER A 159 14.45 10.14 -2.60
CA SER A 159 15.21 11.02 -3.50
C SER A 159 16.72 10.75 -3.48
N GLU A 160 17.24 10.17 -2.40
CA GLU A 160 18.68 9.85 -2.25
C GLU A 160 19.04 8.61 -3.08
N THR A 161 18.21 7.57 -3.00
CA THR A 161 18.43 6.30 -3.70
C THR A 161 17.77 6.24 -5.08
N LYS A 162 16.93 7.23 -5.41
CA LYS A 162 16.11 7.27 -6.64
C LYS A 162 15.22 6.04 -6.78
N SER A 163 14.70 5.55 -5.65
CA SER A 163 13.83 4.39 -5.60
C SER A 163 12.40 4.78 -5.22
N LEU A 164 11.45 4.09 -5.85
CA LEU A 164 10.04 4.16 -5.50
C LEU A 164 9.68 2.87 -4.77
N THR A 165 8.92 2.96 -3.69
CA THR A 165 8.48 1.78 -2.94
C THR A 165 6.98 1.85 -2.76
N TRP A 166 6.32 0.72 -2.97
CA TRP A 166 4.90 0.59 -2.78
C TRP A 166 4.60 0.13 -1.35
N VAL A 167 3.77 0.89 -0.63
CA VAL A 167 3.46 0.69 0.79
C VAL A 167 1.96 0.58 1.00
N GLY A 168 1.57 -0.04 2.12
CA GLY A 168 0.16 -0.22 2.45
C GLY A 168 -0.54 -1.00 1.35
N PHE A 169 -0.06 -2.21 1.08
CA PHE A 169 -0.79 -3.19 0.29
C PHE A 169 -1.71 -3.98 1.23
N TRP A 170 -2.99 -4.04 0.93
CA TRP A 170 -4.02 -4.61 1.81
C TRP A 170 -4.60 -5.85 1.14
N ASN A 171 -5.15 -5.61 -0.04
CA ASN A 171 -5.72 -6.61 -0.93
C ASN A 171 -5.07 -6.53 -2.29
N CYS A 172 -4.90 -7.70 -2.88
CA CYS A 172 -4.47 -7.84 -4.25
C CYS A 172 -5.52 -8.64 -5.01
N ARG A 173 -5.77 -8.22 -6.24
CA ARG A 173 -6.52 -9.00 -7.22
C ARG A 173 -5.57 -9.61 -8.23
N ALA A 174 -6.03 -10.67 -8.90
CA ALA A 174 -5.34 -11.21 -10.05
C ALA A 174 -5.23 -10.14 -11.14
N ALA A 175 -4.04 -10.01 -11.72
CA ALA A 175 -3.75 -9.12 -12.83
C ALA A 175 -3.15 -9.92 -13.97
N GLN A 176 -3.44 -9.49 -15.20
CA GLN A 176 -2.71 -9.98 -16.37
C GLN A 176 -1.59 -8.98 -16.68
N PRO A 177 -0.40 -9.45 -17.11
CA PRO A 177 0.61 -8.57 -17.65
C PRO A 177 0.01 -7.79 -18.84
N GLN A 178 0.01 -6.47 -18.75
CA GLN A 178 -0.48 -5.61 -19.82
C GLN A 178 0.62 -4.64 -20.25
N PRO A 179 0.73 -4.35 -21.56
CA PRO A 179 1.61 -3.30 -22.05
C PRO A 179 1.35 -1.98 -21.31
N TRP A 180 2.42 -1.22 -21.09
CA TRP A 180 2.32 0.12 -20.52
C TRP A 180 1.40 1.01 -21.36
N LYS A 181 0.56 1.78 -20.68
CA LYS A 181 -0.27 2.84 -21.28
C LYS A 181 -0.27 4.06 -20.36
N ASP A 182 -0.14 5.25 -20.94
CA ASP A 182 0.06 6.48 -20.18
C ASP A 182 -1.13 6.87 -19.29
N TRP A 183 -2.35 6.38 -19.54
CA TRP A 183 -3.48 6.57 -18.61
C TRP A 183 -3.19 6.10 -17.19
N ARG A 184 -2.20 5.22 -16.99
CA ARG A 184 -1.72 4.84 -15.65
C ARG A 184 -1.11 6.01 -14.89
N LEU A 185 -0.47 6.95 -15.58
CA LEU A 185 0.01 8.20 -14.97
C LEU A 185 -1.17 9.06 -14.53
N ALA A 186 -2.22 9.16 -15.34
CA ALA A 186 -3.41 9.94 -15.01
C ALA A 186 -4.18 9.32 -13.83
N LEU A 187 -4.29 7.99 -13.79
CA LEU A 187 -4.87 7.24 -12.67
C LEU A 187 -4.19 7.57 -11.33
N PHE A 188 -2.87 7.74 -11.35
CA PHE A 188 -2.05 8.07 -10.18
C PHE A 188 -1.85 9.57 -9.97
N ASP A 189 -2.51 10.42 -10.76
CA ASP A 189 -2.38 11.87 -10.66
C ASP A 189 -0.94 12.38 -10.90
N PHE A 190 -0.15 11.63 -11.68
CA PHE A 190 1.22 11.99 -12.08
C PHE A 190 1.30 12.84 -13.35
N VAL A 191 0.16 13.15 -13.94
CA VAL A 191 -0.02 14.05 -15.08
C VAL A 191 -1.35 14.77 -14.90
N LYS A 192 -1.47 16.00 -15.41
CA LYS A 192 -2.80 16.65 -15.50
C LYS A 192 -3.39 16.37 -16.87
N SER A 193 -4.52 15.64 -16.89
CA SER A 193 -5.31 15.49 -18.11
C SER A 193 -6.43 16.54 -18.15
N PRO A 194 -6.63 17.27 -19.26
CA PRO A 194 -7.57 18.39 -19.31
C PRO A 194 -9.06 17.98 -19.24
N ASP A 195 -9.43 16.79 -19.72
CA ASP A 195 -10.82 16.37 -19.92
C ASP A 195 -11.15 14.97 -19.38
N ASN A 196 -10.18 14.29 -18.75
CA ASN A 196 -10.29 12.90 -18.30
C ASN A 196 -10.73 11.90 -19.39
N SER A 197 -10.49 12.23 -20.67
CA SER A 197 -10.87 11.36 -21.80
C SER A 197 -10.23 9.97 -21.72
N TRP A 198 -9.16 9.82 -20.93
CA TRP A 198 -8.48 8.54 -20.69
C TRP A 198 -9.34 7.52 -19.94
N THR A 199 -10.46 7.94 -19.34
CA THR A 199 -11.44 7.04 -18.74
C THR A 199 -12.40 6.44 -19.77
N ASP A 200 -12.46 7.00 -20.99
CA ASP A 200 -13.34 6.52 -22.05
C ASP A 200 -12.85 5.17 -22.61
N PRO A 201 -13.74 4.18 -22.81
CA PRO A 201 -13.37 2.88 -23.39
C PRO A 201 -12.71 2.98 -24.78
N ASP A 202 -13.09 4.00 -25.54
CA ASP A 202 -12.61 4.26 -26.90
C ASP A 202 -11.45 5.27 -26.95
N TRP A 203 -10.81 5.57 -25.81
CA TRP A 203 -9.70 6.52 -25.76
C TRP A 203 -8.55 6.07 -26.67
N ASN A 204 -8.13 6.97 -27.55
CA ASN A 204 -7.12 6.70 -28.58
C ASN A 204 -5.67 6.75 -28.06
N GLY A 205 -5.45 7.05 -26.79
CA GLY A 205 -4.11 7.18 -26.21
C GLY A 205 -3.43 8.53 -26.42
N ASP A 206 -4.14 9.55 -26.91
CA ASP A 206 -3.57 10.89 -27.10
C ASP A 206 -3.30 11.60 -25.77
N THR A 207 -2.02 11.86 -25.50
CA THR A 207 -1.52 12.58 -24.32
C THR A 207 -0.91 13.93 -24.66
N SER A 208 -1.03 14.40 -25.91
CA SER A 208 -0.38 15.64 -26.39
C SER A 208 -0.75 16.90 -25.59
N LYS A 209 -1.94 16.90 -24.98
CA LYS A 209 -2.45 18.01 -24.15
C LYS A 209 -2.18 17.83 -22.65
N TRP A 210 -1.51 16.76 -22.24
CA TRP A 210 -1.26 16.50 -20.83
C TRP A 210 -0.10 17.33 -20.30
N GLU A 211 -0.22 17.73 -19.03
CA GLU A 211 0.87 18.37 -18.31
C GLU A 211 1.72 17.31 -17.61
N TYR A 212 2.99 17.23 -18.01
CA TYR A 212 4.05 16.45 -17.37
C TYR A 212 4.98 17.36 -16.56
#